data_AF-A0A0B7FPM5-F1
#
_entry.id   AF-A0A0B7FPM5-F1
#
_cell.length_a   1.000
_cell.length_b   1.000
_cell.length_c   1.000
_cell.angle_alpha   90.00
_cell.angle_beta   90.00
_cell.angle_gamma   90.00
#
_symmetry.space_group_name_H-M   'P 1'
#
loop_
_entity.id
_entity.type
_entity.pdbx_description
1 polymer ?
#
loop_
_entity_poly.entity_id
_entity_poly.type
_entity_poly.pdbx_seq_one_letter_code
_entity_poly.pdbx_strand_id
1 'polypeptide(L)'
;MPHNVSAESAPTKIIEDAADSAVLFKLTGFSLALAVIPLSSYFLSMNYLWGGNSTYAALTAIVSANAVLIAYILLSISDDRASRPGPPKESKKDI
;
A
#
# COMPACT_ATOMS: atom_id res chain seq x y z
N MET A 1 -8.45 22.92 -39.14
CA MET A 1 -7.70 22.51 -37.94
C MET A 1 -7.97 21.02 -37.71
N PRO A 2 -7.05 20.11 -38.11
CA PRO A 2 -7.25 18.69 -37.86
C PRO A 2 -6.89 18.36 -36.41
N HIS A 3 -7.86 17.83 -35.67
CA HIS A 3 -7.67 17.18 -34.37
C HIS A 3 -6.92 15.86 -34.59
N ASN A 4 -5.73 15.72 -34.00
CA ASN A 4 -4.85 14.56 -34.12
C ASN A 4 -4.79 13.73 -32.82
N VAL A 5 -5.93 13.54 -32.13
CA VAL A 5 -6.00 12.91 -30.80
C VAL A 5 -5.97 11.36 -30.82
N SER A 6 -5.86 10.70 -31.99
CA SER A 6 -6.16 9.26 -32.09
C SER A 6 -5.01 8.28 -31.87
N ALA A 7 -3.76 8.73 -31.63
CA ALA A 7 -2.62 7.81 -31.45
C ALA A 7 -1.94 7.86 -30.07
N GLU A 8 -2.17 8.91 -29.27
CA GLU A 8 -1.46 9.14 -27.99
C GLU A 8 -2.25 8.69 -26.75
N SER A 9 -3.53 8.33 -26.91
CA SER A 9 -4.48 8.13 -25.79
C SER A 9 -4.70 6.67 -25.37
N ALA A 10 -4.36 5.69 -26.21
CA ALA A 10 -4.53 4.26 -25.89
C ALA A 10 -3.54 3.73 -24.84
N PRO A 11 -2.21 3.96 -24.94
CA PRO A 11 -1.27 3.47 -23.93
C PRO A 11 -1.42 4.19 -22.58
N THR A 12 -1.70 5.50 -22.60
CA THR A 12 -1.87 6.33 -21.39
C THR A 12 -3.07 5.89 -20.57
N LYS A 13 -4.22 5.66 -21.22
CA LYS A 13 -5.44 5.20 -20.54
C LYS A 13 -5.32 3.82 -19.91
N ILE A 14 -4.58 2.90 -20.55
CA ILE A 14 -4.32 1.55 -20.01
C ILE A 14 -3.42 1.63 -18.77
N ILE A 15 -2.43 2.53 -18.77
CA ILE A 15 -1.52 2.75 -17.64
C ILE A 15 -2.26 3.41 -16.47
N GLU A 16 -3.12 4.39 -16.72
CA GLU A 16 -3.96 5.03 -15.69
C GLU A 16 -4.93 4.04 -15.03
N ASP A 17 -5.64 3.23 -15.82
CA ASP A 17 -6.60 2.25 -15.31
C ASP A 17 -5.92 1.15 -14.47
N ALA A 18 -4.72 0.73 -14.88
CA ALA A 18 -3.90 -0.20 -14.13
C ALA A 18 -3.38 0.40 -12.82
N ALA A 19 -3.00 1.68 -12.82
CA ALA A 19 -2.57 2.40 -11.61
C ALA A 19 -3.72 2.55 -10.61
N ASP A 20 -4.91 2.94 -11.07
CA ASP A 20 -6.11 3.07 -10.23
C ASP A 20 -6.50 1.72 -9.60
N SER A 21 -6.50 0.66 -10.40
CA SER A 21 -6.81 -0.69 -9.93
C SER A 21 -5.81 -1.18 -8.86
N ALA A 22 -4.52 -0.87 -9.03
CA ALA A 22 -3.48 -1.24 -8.07
C ALA A 22 -3.64 -0.49 -6.73
N VAL A 23 -3.99 0.80 -6.77
CA VAL A 23 -4.24 1.60 -5.57
C VAL A 23 -5.45 1.07 -4.80
N LEU A 24 -6.56 0.79 -5.49
CA LEU A 24 -7.78 0.24 -4.88
C LEU A 24 -7.53 -1.11 -4.19
N PHE A 25 -6.74 -1.98 -4.83
CA PHE A 25 -6.38 -3.27 -4.24
C PHE A 25 -5.57 -3.11 -2.96
N LYS A 26 -4.58 -2.20 -2.95
CA LYS A 26 -3.77 -1.91 -1.76
C LYS A 26 -4.61 -1.32 -0.64
N LEU A 27 -5.44 -0.31 -0.91
CA LEU A 27 -6.29 0.32 0.10
C LEU A 27 -7.26 -0.68 0.72
N THR A 28 -7.87 -1.53 -0.10
CA THR A 28 -8.76 -2.60 0.38
C THR A 28 -7.99 -3.62 1.22
N GLY A 29 -6.81 -4.05 0.76
CA GLY A 29 -5.93 -4.94 1.51
C GLY A 29 -5.54 -4.38 2.88
N PHE A 30 -5.17 -3.10 2.96
CA PHE A 30 -4.85 -2.44 4.22
C PHE A 30 -6.06 -2.23 5.12
N SER A 31 -7.21 -1.89 4.56
CA SER A 31 -8.46 -1.79 5.31
C SER A 31 -8.81 -3.12 5.98
N LEU A 32 -8.72 -4.23 5.23
CA LEU A 32 -8.90 -5.58 5.76
C LEU A 32 -7.83 -5.92 6.80
N ALA A 33 -6.57 -5.59 6.54
CA ALA A 33 -5.47 -5.84 7.48
C ALA A 33 -5.68 -5.10 8.82
N LEU A 34 -6.13 -3.84 8.77
CA LEU A 34 -6.42 -3.04 9.96
C LEU A 34 -7.58 -3.59 10.80
N ALA A 35 -8.53 -4.30 10.19
CA ALA A 35 -9.56 -5.02 10.93
C ALA A 35 -9.01 -6.35 11.46
N VAL A 36 -8.47 -7.18 10.57
CA VAL A 36 -8.15 -8.57 10.87
C VAL A 36 -6.95 -8.70 11.80
N ILE A 37 -5.86 -7.96 11.59
CA ILE A 37 -4.62 -8.13 12.36
C ILE A 37 -4.82 -7.72 13.83
N PRO A 38 -5.37 -6.54 14.17
CA PRO A 38 -5.56 -6.15 15.57
C PRO A 38 -6.62 -6.98 16.29
N LEU A 39 -7.70 -7.34 15.60
CA LEU A 39 -8.73 -8.22 16.17
C LEU A 39 -8.15 -9.61 16.44
N SER A 40 -7.41 -10.18 15.49
CA SER A 40 -6.75 -11.47 15.68
C SER A 40 -5.74 -11.39 16.81
N SER A 41 -4.94 -10.32 16.86
CA SER A 41 -3.97 -10.09 17.94
C SER A 41 -4.66 -10.01 19.31
N TYR A 42 -5.81 -9.36 19.41
CA TYR A 42 -6.61 -9.31 20.63
C TYR A 42 -7.02 -10.72 21.09
N PHE A 43 -7.76 -11.47 20.27
CA PHE A 43 -8.30 -12.76 20.68
C PHE A 43 -7.21 -13.81 20.91
N LEU A 44 -6.15 -13.78 20.10
CA LEU A 44 -5.03 -14.70 20.23
C LEU A 44 -4.23 -14.41 21.51
N SER A 45 -3.93 -13.14 21.79
CA SER A 45 -3.20 -12.76 23.01
C SER A 45 -4.04 -12.96 24.27
N MET A 46 -5.34 -12.70 24.22
CA MET A 46 -6.30 -12.96 25.29
C MET A 46 -6.25 -14.43 25.73
N ASN A 47 -6.26 -15.36 24.77
CA ASN A 47 -6.42 -16.78 25.07
C ASN A 47 -5.09 -17.51 25.31
N TYR A 48 -3.98 -17.05 24.73
CA TYR A 48 -2.69 -17.74 24.79
C TYR A 48 -1.59 -17.02 25.58
N LEU A 49 -1.60 -15.69 25.65
CA LEU A 49 -0.52 -14.92 26.28
C LEU A 49 -0.89 -14.40 27.66
N TRP A 50 -2.15 -14.00 27.86
CA TRP A 50 -2.56 -13.24 29.04
C TRP A 50 -3.62 -13.93 29.91
N GLY A 51 -3.94 -15.20 29.62
CA GLY A 51 -4.82 -16.04 30.46
C GLY A 51 -6.22 -15.45 30.66
N GLY A 52 -6.77 -14.76 29.67
CA GLY A 52 -8.07 -14.10 29.73
C GLY A 52 -8.06 -12.67 30.27
N ASN A 53 -6.90 -12.04 30.47
CA ASN A 53 -6.86 -10.63 30.86
C ASN A 53 -7.07 -9.70 29.64
N SER A 54 -8.26 -9.12 29.56
CA SER A 54 -8.69 -8.26 28.45
C SER A 54 -7.91 -6.96 28.33
N THR A 55 -7.35 -6.43 29.42
CA THR A 55 -6.58 -5.18 29.40
C THR A 55 -5.26 -5.37 28.65
N TYR A 56 -4.50 -6.44 28.97
CA TYR A 56 -3.24 -6.71 28.28
C TYR A 56 -3.46 -7.15 26.81
N ALA A 57 -4.54 -7.88 26.55
CA ALA A 57 -4.94 -8.21 25.18
C ALA A 57 -5.29 -6.96 24.37
N ALA A 58 -6.04 -6.01 24.94
CA ALA A 58 -6.37 -4.74 24.31
C ALA A 58 -5.12 -3.90 24.03
N LEU A 59 -4.16 -3.83 24.97
CA LEU A 59 -2.87 -3.16 24.75
C LEU A 59 -2.11 -3.79 23.58
N THR A 60 -2.09 -5.12 23.50
CA THR A 60 -1.44 -5.85 22.39
C THR A 60 -2.09 -5.51 21.05
N ALA A 61 -3.43 -5.45 21.02
CA ALA A 61 -4.19 -5.05 19.83
C ALA A 61 -3.86 -3.61 19.40
N ILE A 62 -3.81 -2.66 20.33
CA ILE A 62 -3.44 -1.26 20.04
C ILE A 62 -2.02 -1.17 19.47
N VAL A 63 -1.07 -1.89 20.04
CA VAL A 63 0.30 -1.95 19.53
C VAL A 63 0.32 -2.54 18.12
N SER A 64 -0.41 -3.63 17.87
CA SER A 64 -0.49 -4.25 16.54
C SER A 64 -1.12 -3.33 15.49
N ALA A 65 -2.15 -2.55 15.85
CA ALA A 65 -2.78 -1.59 14.94
C ALA A 65 -1.79 -0.48 14.52
N ASN A 66 -1.00 0.04 15.47
CA ASN A 66 0.05 1.00 15.17
C ASN A 66 1.15 0.39 14.29
N ALA A 67 1.50 -0.89 14.49
CA ALA A 67 2.43 -1.58 13.61
C ALA A 67 1.90 -1.69 12.17
N VAL A 68 0.61 -1.99 11.98
CA VAL A 68 -0.02 -2.01 10.65
C VAL A 68 0.00 -0.63 9.99
N LEU A 69 -0.27 0.44 10.75
CA LEU A 69 -0.17 1.82 10.27
C LEU A 69 1.25 2.17 9.79
N ILE A 70 2.27 1.78 10.56
CA ILE A 70 3.67 2.00 10.16
C ILE A 70 3.99 1.20 8.88
N ALA A 71 3.56 -0.06 8.81
CA ALA A 71 3.75 -0.90 7.62
C ALA A 71 3.08 -0.28 6.37
N TYR A 72 1.88 0.30 6.53
CA TYR A 72 1.20 1.04 5.47
C TYR A 72 2.04 2.22 4.97
N ILE A 73 2.52 3.06 5.89
CA ILE A 73 3.34 4.23 5.54
C ILE A 73 4.60 3.80 4.77
N LEU A 74 5.29 2.76 5.23
CA LEU A 74 6.48 2.25 4.56
C LEU A 74 6.18 1.72 3.16
N LEU A 75 5.09 0.97 2.99
CA LEU A 75 4.70 0.47 1.68
C LEU A 75 4.34 1.62 0.73
N SER A 76 3.59 2.61 1.21
CA SER A 76 3.22 3.79 0.43
C SER A 76 4.47 4.56 -0.04
N ILE A 77 5.44 4.79 0.86
CA ILE A 77 6.70 5.45 0.48
C ILE A 77 7.49 4.62 -0.55
N SER A 78 7.49 3.28 -0.43
CA SER A 78 8.15 2.42 -1.40
C SER A 78 7.48 2.49 -2.77
N ASP A 79 6.15 2.57 -2.81
CA ASP A 79 5.37 2.68 -4.03
C ASP A 79 5.57 4.04 -4.73
N ASP A 80 5.61 5.11 -3.94
CA ASP A 80 5.90 6.47 -4.42
C ASP A 80 7.29 6.54 -5.08
N ARG A 81 8.26 5.79 -4.57
CA ARG A 81 9.61 5.70 -5.15
C ARG A 81 9.63 4.90 -6.44
N ALA A 82 8.91 3.78 -6.50
CA ALA A 82 8.85 2.92 -7.68
C ALA A 82 8.17 3.62 -8.87
N SER A 83 7.25 4.55 -8.59
CA SER A 83 6.51 5.31 -9.60
C SER A 83 7.25 6.54 -10.14
N ARG A 84 8.46 6.86 -9.64
CA ARG A 84 9.27 7.97 -10.17
C ARG A 84 10.01 7.54 -11.45
N PRO A 85 9.75 8.16 -12.61
CA PRO A 85 10.59 7.94 -13.79
C PRO A 85 12.02 8.40 -13.47
N GLY A 86 12.99 7.50 -13.65
CA GLY A 86 14.41 7.80 -13.44
C GLY A 86 14.89 8.94 -14.37
N PRO A 87 15.98 9.65 -14.00
CA PRO A 87 16.50 10.71 -14.86
C PRO A 87 16.79 10.17 -16.27
N PRO A 88 16.53 10.96 -17.33
CA PRO A 88 16.84 10.54 -18.69
C PRO A 88 18.29 10.06 -18.73
N LYS A 89 18.51 8.81 -19.16
CA LYS A 89 19.85 8.35 -19.49
C LYS A 89 20.30 9.13 -20.72
N GLU A 90 20.90 10.29 -20.49
CA GLU A 90 21.64 11.02 -21.51
C GLU A 90 22.74 10.07 -21.97
N SER A 91 22.49 9.41 -23.10
CA SER A 91 23.51 8.68 -23.82
C SER A 91 24.53 9.73 -24.24
N LYS A 92 25.58 9.89 -23.42
CA LYS A 92 26.83 10.44 -23.89
C LYS A 92 27.19 9.61 -25.11
N LYS A 93 26.92 10.17 -26.30
CA LYS A 93 27.47 9.65 -27.55
C LYS A 93 28.98 9.77 -27.39
N ASP A 94 29.59 8.61 -27.21
CA ASP A 94 31.00 8.39 -27.38
C ASP A 94 31.45 8.98 -28.73
N ILE A 95 32.44 9.88 -28.63
CA ILE A 95 33.60 10.09 -29.49
C ILE A 95 33.44 10.38 -30.99
#